data_AF-A0A956X1F3-F1
#
_entry.id   AF-A0A956X1F3-F1
#
_cell.length_a   1.000
_cell.length_b   1.000
_cell.length_c   1.000
_cell.angle_alpha   90.00
_cell.angle_beta   90.00
_cell.angle_gamma   90.00
#
_symmetry.space_group_name_H-M   'P 1'
#
loop_
_entity.id
_entity.type
_entity.pdbx_description
1 polymer ?
#
loop_
_entity_poly.entity_id
_entity_poly.type
_entity_poly.pdbx_seq_one_letter_code
_entity_poly.pdbx_strand_id
1 'polypeptide(L)'
;MFNKRLSFLRQPYFWWVAALLTVMASGLAAALIIFTRGLVVTNLTDLVPWGLWIGIDLSSVALSGGAFLLSAAVYILGIKKLQPVARTAVFMG
;
A
#
# COMPACT_ATOMS: atom_id res chain seq x y z
N MET A 1 -33.66 -22.34 4.98
CA MET A 1 -33.18 -21.08 4.34
C MET A 1 -31.95 -20.46 5.01
N PHE A 2 -31.46 -20.97 6.15
CA PHE A 2 -30.39 -20.35 6.96
C PHE A 2 -28.94 -20.63 6.49
N ASN A 3 -28.72 -21.62 5.62
CA ASN A 3 -27.36 -22.13 5.33
C ASN A 3 -26.59 -21.38 4.22
N LYS A 4 -27.26 -20.58 3.38
CA LYS A 4 -26.59 -19.81 2.30
C LYS A 4 -25.86 -18.54 2.79
N ARG A 5 -26.15 -18.03 3.99
CA ARG A 5 -25.42 -16.87 4.55
C ARG A 5 -24.01 -17.26 5.05
N LEU A 6 -23.84 -18.49 5.52
CA LEU A 6 -22.56 -19.00 6.03
C LEU A 6 -21.57 -19.36 4.90
N SER A 7 -22.04 -19.59 3.67
CA SER A 7 -21.15 -19.87 2.53
C SER A 7 -20.37 -18.66 2.04
N PHE A 8 -20.82 -17.43 2.31
CA PHE A 8 -20.06 -16.20 2.03
C PHE A 8 -18.82 -16.08 2.93
N LEU A 9 -18.92 -16.50 4.20
CA LEU A 9 -17.80 -16.53 5.17
C LEU A 9 -16.73 -17.57 4.81
N ARG A 10 -17.06 -18.54 3.94
CA ARG A 10 -16.12 -19.55 3.44
C ARG A 10 -15.43 -19.15 2.13
N GLN A 11 -15.81 -18.03 1.52
CA GLN A 11 -15.19 -17.59 0.27
C GLN A 11 -13.84 -16.91 0.54
N PRO A 12 -12.77 -17.24 -0.21
CA PRO A 12 -11.45 -16.64 -0.03
C PRO A 12 -11.48 -15.11 -0.24
N TYR A 13 -12.38 -14.62 -1.10
CA TYR A 13 -12.61 -13.19 -1.30
C TYR A 13 -13.04 -12.45 -0.03
N PHE A 14 -13.94 -13.05 0.78
CA PHE A 14 -14.39 -12.43 2.02
C PHE A 14 -13.24 -12.29 3.02
N TRP A 15 -12.42 -13.32 3.18
CA TRP A 15 -11.23 -13.28 4.03
C TRP A 15 -10.20 -12.26 3.54
N TRP A 16 -10.03 -12.13 2.23
CA TRP A 16 -9.13 -11.14 1.64
C TRP A 16 -9.58 -9.70 1.93
N VAL A 17 -10.87 -9.41 1.74
CA VAL A 17 -11.45 -8.09 2.07
C VAL A 17 -11.41 -7.84 3.58
N ALA A 18 -11.70 -8.83 4.41
CA ALA A 18 -11.63 -8.71 5.87
C ALA A 18 -10.20 -8.43 6.35
N ALA A 19 -9.18 -9.05 5.74
CA ALA A 19 -7.79 -8.77 6.03
C ALA A 19 -7.41 -7.32 5.68
N LEU A 20 -7.81 -6.83 4.50
CA LEU A 20 -7.58 -5.43 4.11
C LEU A 20 -8.26 -4.44 5.06
N LEU A 21 -9.51 -4.70 5.43
CA LEU A 21 -10.25 -3.86 6.37
C LEU A 21 -9.58 -3.84 7.76
N THR A 22 -9.04 -4.97 8.19
CA THR A 22 -8.31 -5.07 9.47
C THR A 22 -7.04 -4.22 9.44
N VAL A 23 -6.29 -4.25 8.34
CA VAL A 23 -5.08 -3.42 8.15
C VAL A 23 -5.44 -1.92 8.08
N MET A 24 -6.51 -1.55 7.39
CA MET A 24 -6.99 -0.16 7.38
C MET A 24 -7.41 0.30 8.78
N ALA A 25 -8.13 -0.55 9.53
CA ALA A 25 -8.59 -0.23 10.87
C ALA A 25 -7.42 -0.07 11.85
N SER A 26 -6.38 -0.91 11.75
CA SER A 26 -5.18 -0.77 12.58
C SER A 26 -4.39 0.50 12.24
N GLY A 27 -4.30 0.88 10.97
CA GLY A 27 -3.73 2.16 10.54
C GLY A 27 -4.49 3.36 11.11
N LEU A 28 -5.83 3.31 11.09
CA LEU A 28 -6.67 4.36 11.68
C LEU A 28 -6.49 4.47 13.20
N ALA A 29 -6.42 3.33 13.89
CA ALA A 29 -6.18 3.28 15.33
C ALA A 29 -4.79 3.85 15.68
N ALA A 30 -3.76 3.49 14.91
CA ALA A 30 -2.41 4.04 15.08
C ALA A 30 -2.39 5.57 14.87
N ALA A 31 -3.08 6.08 13.84
CA ALA A 31 -3.19 7.51 13.60
C ALA A 31 -3.84 8.26 14.79
N LEU A 32 -4.92 7.72 15.36
CA LEU A 32 -5.57 8.27 16.55
C LEU A 32 -4.67 8.25 17.79
N ILE A 33 -3.89 7.17 17.97
CA ILE A 33 -2.95 7.05 19.09
C ILE A 33 -1.83 8.09 18.97
N ILE A 34 -1.27 8.29 17.77
CA ILE A 34 -0.23 9.31 17.53
C ILE A 34 -0.79 10.71 17.77
N PHE A 35 -2.02 10.99 17.31
CA PHE A 35 -2.67 12.28 17.48
C PHE A 35 -2.93 12.64 18.95
N THR A 36 -3.18 11.64 19.80
CA THR A 36 -3.50 11.83 21.23
C THR A 36 -2.29 11.75 22.15
N ARG A 37 -1.31 10.90 21.85
CA ARG A 37 -0.14 10.64 22.72
C ARG A 37 1.16 11.31 22.24
N GLY A 38 1.13 11.98 21.08
CA GLY A 38 2.28 12.70 20.52
C GLY A 38 3.36 11.79 19.93
N LEU A 39 4.40 12.42 19.35
CA LEU A 39 5.50 11.75 18.62
C LEU A 39 6.38 10.81 19.47
N VAL A 40 6.18 10.81 20.80
CA VAL A 40 6.88 9.92 21.75
C VAL A 40 6.54 8.45 21.48
N VAL A 41 5.34 8.15 20.96
CA VAL A 41 4.91 6.76 20.66
C VAL A 41 5.75 6.10 19.57
N THR A 42 6.33 6.90 18.67
CA THR A 42 7.15 6.43 17.55
C THR A 42 8.65 6.43 17.85
N ASN A 43 9.05 6.67 19.11
CA ASN A 43 10.45 6.75 19.55
C ASN A 43 11.29 7.77 18.74
N LEU A 44 10.64 8.83 18.24
CA LEU A 44 11.31 9.91 17.53
C LEU A 44 11.97 10.82 18.56
N THR A 45 13.28 11.04 18.41
CA THR A 45 14.07 11.97 19.22
C THR A 45 14.31 13.25 18.44
N ASP A 46 14.68 14.35 19.11
CA ASP A 46 14.96 15.64 18.47
C ASP A 46 16.10 15.58 17.42
N LEU A 47 16.89 14.50 17.42
CA LEU A 47 17.95 14.24 16.44
C LEU A 47 17.43 13.60 15.14
N VAL A 48 16.36 12.82 15.20
CA VAL A 48 15.77 12.14 14.03
C VAL A 48 14.24 12.27 14.11
N PRO A 49 13.70 13.45 13.81
CA PRO A 49 12.26 13.74 13.97
C PRO A 49 11.37 13.02 12.95
N TRP A 50 11.94 12.46 11.88
CA TRP A 50 11.19 11.83 10.78
C TRP A 50 11.40 10.31 10.69
N GLY A 51 12.44 9.80 11.35
CA GLY A 51 12.77 8.38 11.56
C GLY A 51 12.23 7.39 10.51
N LEU A 52 11.31 6.53 10.93
CA LEU A 52 10.73 5.47 10.12
C LEU A 52 9.79 5.98 9.01
N TRP A 53 9.15 7.14 9.21
CA TRP A 53 8.15 7.69 8.29
C TRP A 53 8.74 8.06 6.95
N ILE A 54 9.88 8.75 6.95
CA ILE A 54 10.53 9.17 5.69
C ILE A 54 11.00 7.95 4.87
N GLY A 55 11.43 6.87 5.51
CA GLY A 55 11.86 5.65 4.82
C GLY A 55 10.70 4.93 4.13
N ILE A 56 9.53 4.90 4.78
CA ILE A 56 8.31 4.33 4.20
C ILE A 56 7.84 5.20 3.02
N ASP A 57 7.79 6.52 3.20
CA ASP A 57 7.36 7.45 2.15
C ASP A 57 8.28 7.39 0.93
N LEU A 58 9.60 7.44 1.14
CA LEU A 58 10.60 7.34 0.06
C LEU A 58 10.52 6.00 -0.68
N SER A 59 10.32 4.89 0.04
CA SER A 59 10.19 3.58 -0.59
C SER A 59 8.94 3.50 -1.48
N SER A 60 7.83 4.07 -1.03
CA SER A 60 6.59 4.14 -1.81
C SER A 60 6.75 5.00 -3.06
N VAL A 61 7.39 6.18 -2.95
CA VAL A 61 7.66 7.08 -4.07
C VAL A 61 8.62 6.43 -5.07
N ALA A 62 9.67 5.76 -4.60
CA ALA A 62 10.62 5.05 -5.46
C ALA A 62 9.94 3.91 -6.25
N LEU A 63 9.00 3.19 -5.62
CA LEU A 63 8.24 2.13 -6.26
C LEU A 63 7.33 2.66 -7.39
N SER A 64 6.55 3.72 -7.12
CA SER A 64 5.68 4.37 -8.13
C SER A 64 6.53 4.98 -9.26
N GLY A 65 7.61 5.69 -8.94
CA GLY A 65 8.53 6.24 -9.92
C GLY A 65 9.14 5.16 -10.83
N GLY A 66 9.50 4.00 -10.28
CA GLY A 66 9.99 2.86 -11.05
C GLY A 66 8.95 2.29 -12.01
N ALA A 67 7.69 2.16 -11.58
CA ALA A 67 6.58 1.70 -12.43
C ALA A 67 6.30 2.67 -13.58
N PHE A 68 6.30 3.98 -13.30
CA PHE A 68 6.14 5.01 -14.31
C PHE A 68 7.29 5.02 -15.32
N LEU A 69 8.55 4.98 -14.85
CA LEU A 69 9.73 4.91 -15.71
C LEU A 69 9.73 3.67 -16.59
N LEU A 70 9.31 2.52 -16.06
CA LEU A 70 9.19 1.28 -16.84
C LEU A 70 8.16 1.43 -17.97
N SER A 71 7.01 2.03 -17.67
CA SER A 71 6.01 2.33 -18.71
C SER A 71 6.57 3.29 -19.77
N ALA A 72 7.14 4.41 -19.34
CA ALA A 72 7.71 5.41 -20.23
C ALA A 72 8.81 4.82 -21.13
N ALA A 73 9.69 3.98 -20.57
CA ALA A 73 10.71 3.28 -21.32
C ALA A 73 10.11 2.36 -22.39
N VAL A 74 9.04 1.60 -22.09
CA VAL A 74 8.40 0.72 -23.08
C VAL A 74 7.75 1.51 -24.22
N TYR A 75 7.06 2.62 -23.91
CA TYR A 75 6.36 3.43 -24.90
C TYR A 75 7.32 4.30 -25.73
N ILE A 76 8.36 4.87 -25.12
CA ILE A 76 9.32 5.75 -25.80
C ILE A 76 10.39 4.93 -26.54
N LEU A 77 10.94 3.88 -25.94
CA LEU A 77 11.99 3.04 -26.54
C LEU A 77 11.42 1.91 -27.41
N GLY A 78 10.10 1.73 -27.48
CA GLY A 78 9.44 0.80 -28.39
C GLY A 78 9.63 -0.69 -28.07
N ILE A 79 9.92 -1.03 -26.81
CA ILE A 79 10.21 -2.42 -26.40
C ILE A 79 8.90 -3.23 -26.29
N LYS A 80 8.42 -3.76 -27.42
CA LYS A 80 7.13 -4.50 -27.52
C LYS A 80 7.04 -5.75 -26.64
N LYS A 81 8.16 -6.32 -26.20
CA LYS A 81 8.18 -7.49 -25.29
C LYS A 81 7.57 -7.20 -23.91
N LEU A 82 7.65 -5.96 -23.45
CA LEU A 82 7.19 -5.54 -22.11
C LEU A 82 5.82 -4.86 -22.15
N GLN A 83 5.15 -4.83 -23.31
CA GLN A 83 3.85 -4.20 -23.50
C GLN A 83 2.72 -4.68 -22.55
N PRO A 84 2.63 -5.98 -22.16
CA PRO A 84 1.65 -6.40 -21.15
C PRO A 84 1.99 -5.86 -19.75
N VAL A 85 3.27 -5.78 -19.40
CA VAL A 85 3.76 -5.27 -18.11
C VAL A 85 3.65 -3.74 -18.05
N ALA A 86 3.84 -3.06 -19.17
CA ALA A 86 3.68 -1.61 -19.26
C ALA A 86 2.25 -1.17 -18.91
N ARG A 87 1.22 -1.92 -19.34
CA ARG A 87 -0.18 -1.61 -18.99
C ARG A 87 -0.43 -1.68 -17.48
N THR A 88 0.12 -2.70 -16.81
CA THR A 88 0.02 -2.81 -15.34
C THR A 88 0.89 -1.77 -14.63
N ALA A 89 2.05 -1.44 -15.20
CA ALA A 89 2.95 -0.44 -14.64
C ALA A 89 2.35 0.98 -14.72
N VAL A 90 1.62 1.33 -15.78
CA VAL A 90 0.84 2.60 -15.84
C VAL A 90 -0.24 2.65 -14.78
N PHE A 91 -0.86 1.52 -14.46
CA PHE A 91 -1.92 1.47 -13.45
C PHE A 91 -1.36 1.53 -12.02
N MET A 92 -0.11 1.10 -11.83
CA MET A 92 0.58 1.09 -10.53
C MET A 92 1.41 2.36 -10.27
N GLY A 93 1.88 3.00 -11.33
CA GLY A 93 2.71 4.21 -11.30
C GLY A 93 1.94 5.44 -10.88
#